data_AF-A0A846ZJ66-F1
#
_entry.id   AF-A0A846ZJ66-F1
#
_cell.length_a   1.000
_cell.length_b   1.000
_cell.length_c   1.000
_cell.angle_alpha   90.00
_cell.angle_beta   90.00
_cell.angle_gamma   90.00
#
_symmetry.space_group_name_H-M   'P 1'
#
loop_
_entity.id
_entity.type
_entity.pdbx_description
1 polymer ?
#
loop_
_entity_poly.entity_id
_entity_poly.type
_entity_poly.pdbx_seq_one_letter_code
_entity_poly.pdbx_strand_id
1 'polypeptide(L)'
;MNTGLIYAQKERTLVAELQDTQRKLFKLVVDRRLVHALRVQEKAWSQYKVAECDVIGELSGGGGSWPSTKAVECEMNLTSQRLHRMRDAVRCVRRVSASGIWDEKAQCLYQLAPLAVPLEK
;
A
#
# COMPACT_ATOMS: atom_id res chain seq x y z
N MET A 1 10.61 -18.65 18.58
CA MET A 1 11.06 -18.29 17.21
C MET A 1 10.94 -16.77 17.06
N ASN A 2 11.99 -16.07 16.63
CA ASN A 2 12.01 -14.60 16.55
C ASN A 2 11.53 -14.05 15.19
N THR A 3 11.12 -14.92 14.26
CA THR A 3 10.79 -14.54 12.88
C THR A 3 9.61 -13.57 12.81
N GLY A 4 8.56 -13.76 13.61
CA GLY A 4 7.45 -12.81 13.70
C GLY A 4 7.87 -11.41 14.16
N LEU A 5 8.84 -11.32 15.08
CA LEU A 5 9.38 -10.03 15.52
C LEU A 5 10.18 -9.34 14.40
N ILE A 6 10.93 -10.11 13.61
CA ILE A 6 11.66 -9.58 12.45
C ILE A 6 10.69 -9.03 11.40
N TYR A 7 9.60 -9.75 11.11
CA TYR A 7 8.58 -9.27 10.18
C TYR A 7 7.87 -8.02 10.71
N ALA A 8 7.51 -7.98 11.99
CA ALA A 8 6.89 -6.80 12.60
C ALA A 8 7.80 -5.57 12.53
N GLN A 9 9.10 -5.73 12.78
CA GLN A 9 10.06 -4.65 12.68
C GLN A 9 10.21 -4.15 11.24
N LYS A 10 10.25 -5.06 10.27
CA LYS A 10 10.30 -4.71 8.84
C LYS A 10 9.02 -3.99 8.38
N GLU A 11 7.86 -4.48 8.81
CA GLU A 11 6.56 -3.87 8.51
C GLU A 11 6.52 -2.42 8.99
N ARG A 12 6.95 -2.13 10.23
CA ARG A 12 7.00 -0.76 10.76
C ARG A 12 7.87 0.17 9.92
N THR A 13 9.04 -0.31 9.47
CA THR A 13 9.91 0.45 8.56
C THR A 13 9.21 0.73 7.24
N LEU A 14 8.57 -0.28 6.65
CA LEU A 14 7.83 -0.13 5.39
C LEU A 14 6.63 0.82 5.53
N VAL A 15 5.92 0.80 6.65
CA VAL A 15 4.82 1.74 6.95
C VAL A 15 5.34 3.17 7.02
N ALA A 16 6.47 3.41 7.69
CA ALA A 16 7.06 4.75 7.75
C ALA A 16 7.46 5.26 6.35
N GLU A 17 8.06 4.40 5.52
CA GLU A 17 8.40 4.72 4.12
C GLU A 17 7.15 4.94 3.25
N LEU A 18 6.09 4.16 3.46
CA LEU A 18 4.81 4.30 2.76
C LEU A 18 4.16 5.64 3.08
N GLN A 19 4.09 6.01 4.36
CA GLN A 19 3.56 7.31 4.79
C GLN A 19 4.37 8.48 4.22
N ASP A 20 5.70 8.35 4.16
CA ASP A 20 6.54 9.38 3.53
C ASP A 20 6.31 9.51 2.02
N THR A 21 6.23 8.37 1.33
CA THR A 21 5.95 8.33 -0.10
C THR A 21 4.55 8.87 -0.42
N GLN A 22 3.57 8.58 0.44
CA GLN A 22 2.21 9.11 0.33
C GLN A 22 2.20 10.64 0.47
N ARG A 23 2.92 11.20 1.46
CA ARG A 23 3.08 12.66 1.60
C ARG A 23 3.70 13.29 0.36
N LYS A 24 4.71 12.64 -0.25
CA LYS A 24 5.33 13.09 -1.50
C LYS A 24 4.33 13.07 -2.66
N LEU A 25 3.57 11.99 -2.81
CA LEU A 25 2.55 11.88 -3.86
C LEU A 25 1.48 12.96 -3.72
N PHE A 26 0.95 13.18 -2.52
CA PHE A 26 -0.11 14.16 -2.29
C PHE A 26 0.32 15.61 -2.55
N LYS A 27 1.62 15.92 -2.48
CA LYS A 27 2.16 17.22 -2.90
C LYS A 27 2.18 17.39 -4.42
N LEU A 28 2.24 16.29 -5.17
CA LEU A 28 2.24 16.29 -6.64
C LEU A 28 0.81 16.30 -7.21
N VAL A 29 -0.18 15.91 -6.41
CA VAL A 29 -1.59 15.85 -6.81
C VAL A 29 -2.27 17.18 -6.47
N VAL A 30 -2.64 17.95 -7.49
CA VAL A 30 -3.27 19.29 -7.30
C VAL A 30 -4.76 19.19 -6.98
N ASP A 31 -5.43 18.12 -7.42
CA ASP A 31 -6.85 17.89 -7.17
C ASP A 31 -7.11 17.50 -5.71
N ARG A 32 -7.76 18.41 -4.97
CA ARG A 32 -8.10 18.22 -3.55
C ARG A 32 -9.09 17.09 -3.30
N ARG A 33 -10.05 16.86 -4.21
CA ARG A 33 -11.03 15.78 -4.08
C ARG A 33 -10.35 14.44 -4.26
N LEU A 34 -9.43 14.34 -5.22
CA LEU A 34 -8.63 13.13 -5.42
C LEU A 34 -7.70 12.85 -4.23
N VAL A 35 -7.01 13.87 -3.70
CA VAL A 35 -6.20 13.70 -2.48
C VAL A 35 -7.05 13.22 -1.30
N HIS A 36 -8.27 13.76 -1.14
CA HIS A 36 -9.18 13.29 -0.11
C HIS A 36 -9.59 11.82 -0.31
N ALA A 37 -9.98 11.45 -1.53
CA ALA A 37 -10.33 10.07 -1.87
C ALA A 37 -9.15 9.10 -1.61
N LEU A 38 -7.93 9.46 -1.99
CA LEU A 38 -6.73 8.66 -1.74
C LEU A 38 -6.43 8.50 -0.25
N ARG A 39 -6.69 9.52 0.58
CA ARG A 39 -6.53 9.42 2.05
C ARG A 39 -7.55 8.47 2.66
N VAL A 40 -8.80 8.57 2.25
CA VAL A 40 -9.87 7.68 2.71
C VAL A 40 -9.56 6.24 2.28
N GLN A 41 -9.15 6.05 1.03
CA GLN A 41 -8.81 4.73 0.51
C GLN A 41 -7.57 4.13 1.19
N GLU A 42 -6.54 4.91 1.51
CA GLU A 42 -5.38 4.41 2.28
C GLU A 42 -5.79 3.94 3.69
N LYS A 43 -6.66 4.70 4.36
CA LYS A 43 -7.17 4.31 5.69
C LYS A 43 -7.96 3.00 5.61
N ALA A 44 -8.84 2.87 4.61
CA ALA A 44 -9.60 1.65 4.40
C ALA A 44 -8.69 0.47 4.01
N TRP A 45 -7.68 0.70 3.18
CA TRP A 45 -6.70 -0.31 2.80
C TRP A 45 -5.90 -0.82 4.01
N SER A 46 -5.52 0.05 4.95
CA SER A 46 -4.83 -0.36 6.18
C SER A 46 -5.71 -1.28 7.04
N GLN A 47 -7.01 -0.99 7.15
CA GLN A 47 -7.97 -1.86 7.84
C GLN A 47 -8.15 -3.20 7.12
N TYR A 48 -8.28 -3.16 5.79
CA TYR A 48 -8.35 -4.35 4.95
C TYR A 48 -7.10 -5.23 5.10
N LYS A 49 -5.90 -4.64 5.10
CA LYS A 49 -4.62 -5.35 5.28
C LYS A 49 -4.64 -6.20 6.54
N VAL A 50 -5.05 -5.63 7.67
CA VAL A 50 -5.12 -6.36 8.95
C VAL A 50 -6.14 -7.49 8.86
N ALA A 51 -7.38 -7.20 8.44
CA ALA A 51 -8.44 -8.20 8.36
C ALA A 51 -8.10 -9.37 7.40
N GLU A 52 -7.52 -9.07 6.24
CA GLU A 52 -7.07 -10.07 5.28
C GLU A 52 -5.95 -10.94 5.86
N CYS A 53 -4.98 -10.32 6.54
CA CYS A 53 -3.84 -11.05 7.09
C CYS A 53 -4.17 -11.86 8.35
N ASP A 54 -5.18 -11.45 9.13
CA ASP A 54 -5.72 -12.28 10.21
C ASP A 54 -6.30 -13.58 9.65
N VAL A 55 -7.05 -13.52 8.55
CA VAL A 55 -7.57 -14.72 7.86
C VAL A 55 -6.42 -15.61 7.39
N ILE A 56 -5.37 -15.04 6.79
CA ILE A 56 -4.17 -15.80 6.39
C ILE A 56 -3.49 -16.46 7.59
N GLY A 57 -3.43 -15.77 8.73
CA GLY A 57 -2.91 -16.31 9.99
C GLY A 57 -3.68 -17.55 10.42
N GLU A 58 -5.00 -17.44 10.55
CA GLU A 58 -5.87 -18.54 10.97
C GLU A 58 -5.84 -19.73 9.99
N LEU A 59 -5.82 -19.46 8.68
CA LEU A 59 -5.77 -20.50 7.64
C LEU A 59 -4.40 -21.19 7.52
N SER A 60 -3.34 -20.61 8.09
CA SER A 60 -1.98 -21.14 7.95
C SER A 60 -1.74 -22.47 8.71
N GLY A 61 -2.71 -22.89 9.52
CA GLY A 61 -2.61 -24.07 10.38
C GLY A 61 -1.60 -23.86 11.51
N GLY A 62 -1.31 -24.90 12.30
CA GLY A 62 -0.35 -24.81 13.40
C GLY A 62 -0.90 -24.16 14.68
N GLY A 63 -0.11 -24.21 15.75
CA GLY A 63 -0.48 -23.71 17.07
C GLY A 63 0.54 -22.73 17.65
N GLY A 64 0.25 -22.23 18.86
CA GLY A 64 1.12 -21.27 19.53
C GLY A 64 1.21 -19.94 18.76
N SER A 65 2.42 -19.45 18.52
CA SER A 65 2.65 -18.16 17.86
C SER A 65 2.72 -18.23 16.32
N TRP A 66 2.41 -19.37 15.72
CA TRP A 66 2.53 -19.54 14.28
C TRP A 66 1.49 -18.75 13.46
N PRO A 67 0.17 -18.79 13.81
CA PRO A 67 -0.83 -17.97 13.12
C PRO A 67 -0.48 -16.48 13.11
N SER A 68 -0.08 -15.94 14.26
CA SER A 68 0.32 -14.53 14.36
C SER A 68 1.60 -14.20 13.58
N THR A 69 2.55 -15.15 13.50
CA THR A 69 3.74 -14.97 12.65
C THR A 69 3.37 -14.86 11.17
N LYS A 70 2.41 -15.67 10.71
CA LYS A 70 1.93 -15.67 9.32
C LYS A 70 1.08 -14.45 8.99
N ALA A 71 0.26 -13.97 9.93
CA ALA A 71 -0.46 -12.70 9.79
C ALA A 71 0.52 -11.53 9.60
N VAL A 72 1.52 -11.41 10.47
CA VAL A 72 2.52 -10.32 10.38
C VAL A 72 3.37 -10.42 9.09
N GLU A 73 3.72 -11.63 8.64
CA GLU A 73 4.38 -11.82 7.35
C GLU A 73 3.52 -11.32 6.17
N CYS A 74 2.22 -11.64 6.20
CA CYS A 74 1.25 -11.14 5.22
C CYS A 74 1.20 -9.61 5.22
N GLU A 75 1.11 -8.98 6.40
CA GLU A 75 1.05 -7.52 6.52
C GLU A 75 2.30 -6.85 5.95
N MET A 76 3.48 -7.40 6.25
CA MET A 76 4.75 -6.92 5.71
C MET A 76 4.74 -6.99 4.17
N ASN A 77 4.29 -8.11 3.61
CA ASN A 77 4.23 -8.31 2.16
C ASN A 77 3.26 -7.35 1.48
N LEU A 78 2.05 -7.18 2.01
CA LEU A 78 1.06 -6.24 1.48
C LEU A 78 1.56 -4.79 1.56
N THR A 79 2.23 -4.42 2.65
CA THR A 79 2.83 -3.08 2.82
C THR A 79 3.95 -2.84 1.82
N SER A 80 4.81 -3.83 1.58
CA SER A 80 5.86 -3.76 0.56
C SER A 80 5.28 -3.54 -0.85
N GLN A 81 4.25 -4.31 -1.23
CA GLN A 81 3.57 -4.16 -2.52
C GLN A 81 2.90 -2.78 -2.66
N ARG A 82 2.25 -2.30 -1.59
CA ARG A 82 1.63 -0.98 -1.55
C ARG A 82 2.65 0.13 -1.74
N LEU A 83 3.78 0.05 -1.05
CA LEU A 83 4.89 0.98 -1.18
C LEU A 83 5.46 0.99 -2.61
N HIS A 84 5.60 -0.18 -3.24
CA HIS A 84 6.04 -0.28 -4.62
C HIS A 84 5.11 0.48 -5.58
N ARG A 85 3.80 0.21 -5.52
CA ARG A 85 2.78 0.92 -6.32
C ARG A 85 2.77 2.43 -6.05
N MET A 86 2.96 2.84 -4.78
CA MET A 86 3.03 4.26 -4.41
C MET A 86 4.28 4.94 -5.00
N ARG A 87 5.43 4.27 -4.99
CA ARG A 87 6.67 4.76 -5.63
C ARG A 87 6.49 4.88 -7.14
N ASP A 88 5.81 3.92 -7.76
CA ASP A 88 5.53 3.92 -9.19
C ASP A 88 4.59 5.05 -9.59
N ALA A 89 3.55 5.29 -8.80
CA ALA A 89 2.68 6.45 -8.95
C ALA A 89 3.47 7.76 -8.87
N VAL A 90 4.35 7.92 -7.87
CA VAL A 90 5.21 9.11 -7.75
C VAL A 90 6.12 9.27 -8.97
N ARG A 91 6.77 8.19 -9.44
CA ARG A 91 7.64 8.23 -10.62
C ARG A 91 6.85 8.59 -11.89
N CYS A 92 5.66 8.04 -12.07
CA CYS A 92 4.79 8.30 -13.21
C CYS A 92 4.31 9.76 -13.21
N VAL A 93 3.76 10.26 -12.09
CA VAL A 93 3.28 11.65 -11.98
C VAL A 93 4.40 12.67 -12.23
N ARG A 94 5.63 12.38 -11.80
CA ARG A 94 6.80 13.23 -12.08
C ARG A 94 7.25 13.20 -13.54
N ARG A 95 7.03 12.09 -14.24
CA ARG A 95 7.44 11.91 -15.65
C ARG A 95 6.46 12.56 -16.62
N VAL A 96 5.15 12.46 -16.35
CA VAL A 96 4.14 13.16 -17.14
C VAL A 96 4.38 14.66 -16.96
N SER A 97 4.76 15.33 -18.05
CA SER A 97 5.41 16.65 -18.06
C SER A 97 4.67 17.74 -17.26
N ALA A 98 5.36 18.85 -16.96
CA ALA A 98 4.74 20.02 -16.33
C ALA A 98 3.60 20.62 -17.17
N SER A 99 3.58 20.37 -18.49
CA SER A 99 2.55 20.78 -19.45
C SER A 99 1.46 19.73 -19.73
N GLY A 100 1.59 18.52 -19.18
CA GLY A 100 0.61 17.43 -19.38
C GLY A 100 -0.73 17.76 -18.73
N ILE A 101 -1.81 17.49 -19.46
CA ILE A 101 -3.19 17.63 -18.98
C ILE A 101 -3.34 16.74 -17.74
N TRP A 102 -4.03 17.25 -16.71
CA TRP A 102 -4.18 16.57 -15.42
C TRP A 102 -4.71 15.13 -15.54
N ASP A 103 -5.54 14.84 -16.54
CA ASP A 103 -6.10 13.51 -16.82
C ASP A 103 -5.01 12.45 -17.06
N GLU A 104 -3.90 12.80 -17.74
CA GLU A 104 -2.77 11.88 -17.94
C GLU A 104 -2.05 11.56 -16.63
N LYS A 105 -1.97 12.54 -15.71
CA LYS A 105 -1.42 12.34 -14.37
C LYS A 105 -2.36 11.52 -13.48
N ALA A 106 -3.67 11.65 -13.66
CA ALA A 106 -4.64 10.82 -12.97
C ALA A 106 -4.48 9.34 -13.35
N GLN A 107 -4.10 9.04 -14.59
CA GLN A 107 -3.86 7.67 -15.03
C GLN A 107 -2.77 6.94 -14.20
N CYS A 108 -1.74 7.68 -13.77
CA CYS A 108 -0.67 7.16 -12.91
C CYS A 108 -1.15 6.62 -11.54
N LEU A 109 -2.35 7.03 -11.11
CA LEU A 109 -2.89 6.76 -9.78
C LEU A 109 -3.81 5.54 -9.74
N TYR A 110 -4.31 5.06 -10.90
CA TYR A 110 -5.22 3.90 -10.94
C TYR A 110 -4.63 2.65 -10.29
N GLN A 111 -3.32 2.42 -10.43
CA GLN A 111 -2.62 1.29 -9.80
C GLN A 111 -2.73 1.25 -8.26
N LEU A 112 -3.13 2.37 -7.63
CA LEU A 112 -3.37 2.48 -6.18
C LEU A 112 -4.74 1.93 -5.76
N ALA A 113 -5.60 1.50 -6.69
CA ALA A 113 -6.86 0.82 -6.42
C ALA A 113 -6.81 -0.65 -6.91
N PRO A 114 -5.90 -1.49 -6.37
CA PRO A 114 -5.57 -2.81 -6.92
C PRO A 114 -6.71 -3.82 -6.95
N LEU A 115 -7.70 -3.67 -6.06
CA LEU A 115 -8.84 -4.59 -5.97
C LEU A 115 -9.94 -4.25 -6.99
N ALA A 116 -9.98 -3.01 -7.46
CA ALA A 116 -11.03 -2.50 -8.35
C ALA A 116 -10.54 -2.30 -9.77
N VAL A 117 -9.24 -2.06 -9.95
CA VAL A 117 -8.61 -1.96 -11.28
C VAL A 117 -8.16 -3.36 -11.68
N PRO A 118 -8.66 -3.91 -12.81
CA PRO A 118 -8.23 -5.21 -13.28
C PRO A 118 -6.71 -5.23 -13.41
N LEU A 119 -6.08 -6.34 -13.00
CA LEU A 119 -4.77 -6.70 -13.51
C LEU A 119 -4.97 -7.00 -14.99
N GLU A 120 -5.04 -5.98 -15.85
CA GLU A 120 -5.06 -6.25 -17.28
C GLU A 120 -3.70 -6.87 -17.68
N LYS A 121 -3.83 -7.86 -18.56
CA LYS A 121 -2.87 -8.87 -19.01
C LYS A 121 -1.60 -8.30 -19.62
#